data_AF-R7ZP57-F1
#
_entry.id   AF-R7ZP57-F1
#
_cell.length_a   1.000
_cell.length_b   1.000
_cell.length_c   1.000
_cell.angle_alpha   90.00
_cell.angle_beta   90.00
_cell.angle_gamma   90.00
#
_symmetry.space_group_name_H-M   'P 1'
#
loop_
_entity.id
_entity.type
_entity.pdbx_description
1 polymer ?
#
loop_
_entity_poly.entity_id
_entity_poly.type
_entity_poly.pdbx_seq_one_letter_code
_entity_poly.pdbx_strand_id
1 'polypeptide(L)' 'MKVKAQDEGKIRRAGKLINEKLKRYREEFGLDDRQDLLAMVAFDSMVEALDLHESNAQGSEEVRAALTHINAEISAIL' A
#
# COMPACT_ATOMS: atom_id res chain seq x y z
N MET A 1 -9.85 20.19 -2.76
CA MET A 1 -8.60 20.09 -1.97
C MET A 1 -7.52 20.90 -2.65
N LYS A 2 -6.79 21.76 -1.95
CA LYS A 2 -5.60 22.42 -2.51
C LYS A 2 -4.43 21.42 -2.42
N VAL A 3 -3.77 21.16 -3.54
CA VAL A 3 -2.70 20.17 -3.69
C VAL A 3 -1.49 20.86 -4.32
N LYS A 4 -0.28 20.53 -3.88
CA LYS A 4 0.94 21.02 -4.54
C LYS A 4 1.05 20.37 -5.92
N ALA A 5 1.52 21.10 -6.92
CA ALA A 5 1.64 20.57 -8.30
C ALA A 5 2.41 19.24 -8.38
N GLN A 6 3.45 19.09 -7.57
CA GLN A 6 4.24 17.85 -7.47
C GLN A 6 3.45 16.62 -6.98
N ASP A 7 2.40 16.83 -6.17
CA ASP A 7 1.60 15.76 -5.57
C ASP A 7 0.36 15.44 -6.41
N GLU A 8 0.00 16.30 -7.37
CA GLU A 8 -1.23 16.22 -8.14
C GLU A 8 -1.35 14.90 -8.92
N GLY A 9 -0.26 14.46 -9.55
CA GLY A 9 -0.23 13.19 -10.29
C GLY A 9 -0.54 11.99 -9.40
N LYS A 10 0.03 11.97 -8.19
CA LYS A 10 -0.21 10.90 -7.20
C LYS A 10 -1.66 10.90 -6.73
N ILE A 11 -2.21 12.08 -6.42
CA ILE A 11 -3.60 12.21 -5.98
C ILE A 11 -4.57 11.81 -7.10
N ARG A 12 -4.29 12.19 -8.34
CA ARG A 12 -5.11 11.81 -9.50
C ARG A 12 -5.15 10.29 -9.69
N ARG A 13 -4.00 9.62 -9.56
CA ARG A 13 -3.92 8.16 -9.63
C ARG A 13 -4.70 7.50 -8.49
N ALA A 14 -4.56 7.99 -7.26
CA ALA A 14 -5.31 7.48 -6.11
C ALA A 14 -6.83 7.62 -6.32
N GLY A 15 -7.28 8.78 -6.81
CA GLY A 15 -8.69 9.01 -7.13
C GLY A 15 -9.23 8.05 -8.19
N LYS A 16 -8.43 7.71 -9.22
CA LYS A 16 -8.82 6.72 -10.23
C LYS A 16 -8.99 5.32 -9.61
N LEU A 17 -8.04 4.87 -8.79
CA LEU A 17 -8.11 3.57 -8.12
C LEU A 17 -9.32 3.48 -7.16
N ILE A 18 -9.58 4.53 -6.39
CA ILE A 18 -10.76 4.59 -5.50
C ILE A 18 -12.05 4.46 -6.32
N ASN A 19 -12.18 5.14 -7.45
CA ASN A 19 -13.36 5.04 -8.31
C ASN A 19 -13.55 3.63 -8.88
N GLU A 20 -12.46 2.96 -9.26
CA GLU A 20 -12.49 1.58 -9.74
C GLU A 20 -12.94 0.60 -8.64
N LYS A 21 -12.43 0.75 -7.41
CA LYS A 21 -12.86 -0.04 -6.26
C LYS A 21 -14.32 0.21 -5.90
N LEU A 22 -14.77 1.46 -5.88
CA LEU A 22 -16.18 1.82 -5.64
C LEU A 22 -17.12 1.17 -6.65
N LYS A 23 -16.76 1.18 -7.94
CA LYS A 23 -17.57 0.55 -8.99
C LYS A 23 -17.67 -0.95 -8.77
N ARG A 24 -16.54 -1.61 -8.46
CA ARG A 24 -16.50 -3.05 -8.16
C ARG A 24 -17.38 -3.41 -6.96
N TYR A 25 -17.24 -2.70 -5.85
CA TYR A 25 -18.04 -2.96 -4.65
C TYR A 25 -19.53 -2.76 -4.87
N ARG A 26 -19.91 -1.74 -5.66
CA ARG A 26 -21.31 -1.55 -6.08
C ARG A 26 -21.84 -2.74 -6.88
N GLU A 27 -21.06 -3.22 -7.86
CA GLU A 27 -21.45 -4.31 -8.74
C GLU A 27 -21.49 -5.67 -8.03
N GLU A 28 -20.56 -5.93 -7.12
CA GLU A 28 -20.41 -7.21 -6.41
C GLU A 28 -21.40 -7.36 -5.25
N PHE A 29 -21.66 -6.28 -4.50
CA PHE A 29 -22.48 -6.33 -3.28
C PHE A 29 -23.86 -5.67 -3.46
N GLY A 30 -24.16 -5.12 -4.64
CA GLY A 30 -25.43 -4.44 -4.93
C GLY A 30 -25.68 -3.20 -4.05
N LEU A 31 -24.61 -2.53 -3.63
CA LEU A 31 -24.67 -1.40 -2.70
C LEU A 31 -24.88 -0.08 -3.43
N ASP A 32 -25.97 0.62 -3.11
CA ASP A 32 -26.26 1.94 -3.66
C ASP A 32 -25.91 3.09 -2.70
N ASP A 33 -25.75 2.81 -1.40
CA ASP A 33 -25.34 3.84 -0.44
C ASP A 33 -23.87 4.24 -0.63
N ARG A 34 -23.66 5.54 -0.79
CA ARG A 34 -22.33 6.09 -1.08
C ARG A 34 -21.42 6.06 0.14
N GLN A 35 -21.95 6.20 1.35
CA GLN A 35 -21.14 6.20 2.57
C GLN A 35 -20.66 4.79 2.86
N ASP A 36 -21.52 3.78 2.71
CA ASP A 36 -21.17 2.38 2.88
C ASP A 36 -20.10 1.93 1.88
N LEU A 37 -20.29 2.29 0.60
CA LEU A 37 -19.29 2.02 -0.44
C LEU A 37 -17.93 2.68 -0.14
N LEU A 38 -17.94 3.94 0.33
CA LEU A 38 -16.70 4.62 0.70
C LEU A 38 -16.04 3.98 1.92
N ALA A 39 -16.83 3.55 2.91
CA ALA A 39 -16.33 2.86 4.09
C ALA A 39 -15.68 1.53 3.74
N MET A 40 -16.30 0.74 2.84
CA MET A 40 -15.71 -0.51 2.34
C MET A 40 -14.38 -0.27 1.63
N VAL A 41 -14.32 0.71 0.71
CA VAL A 41 -13.08 1.04 0.02
C VAL A 41 -12.00 1.51 0.99
N ALA A 42 -12.35 2.32 2.00
CA ALA A 42 -11.41 2.81 2.99
C ALA A 42 -10.87 1.67 3.86
N PHE A 43 -11.74 0.74 4.30
CA PHE A 43 -11.35 -0.41 5.09
C PHE A 43 -10.40 -1.33 4.33
N ASP A 44 -10.78 -1.72 3.11
CA ASP A 44 -9.96 -2.54 2.21
C ASP A 44 -8.59 -1.89 1.93
N SER A 45 -8.59 -0.58 1.65
CA SER A 45 -7.34 0.16 1.42
C SER A 45 -6.44 0.22 2.67
N MET A 46 -7.02 0.20 3.88
CA MET A 46 -6.26 0.14 5.13
C MET A 46 -5.66 -1.24 5.35
N VAL A 47 -6.42 -2.31 5.08
CA VAL A 47 -5.91 -3.70 5.17
C VAL A 47 -4.74 -3.89 4.21
N GLU A 48 -4.89 -3.50 2.94
CA GLU A 48 -3.79 -3.55 1.96
C GLU A 48 -2.55 -2.76 2.41
N ALA A 49 -2.74 -1.61 3.05
CA ALA A 49 -1.64 -0.80 3.56
C ALA A 49 -0.91 -1.46 4.74
N LEU A 50 -1.64 -2.16 5.62
CA LEU A 50 -1.07 -2.92 6.73
C LEU A 50 -0.27 -4.12 6.22
N ASP A 51 -0.82 -4.88 5.30
CA ASP A 51 -0.14 -6.04 4.69
C ASP A 51 1.14 -5.60 3.97
N LEU A 52 1.08 -4.49 3.23
CA LEU A 52 2.26 -3.93 2.57
C LEU A 52 3.32 -3.45 3.57
N HIS A 53 2.90 -2.85 4.68
CA HIS A 53 3.82 -2.41 5.73
C HIS A 53 4.52 -3.59 6.40
N GLU A 54 3.78 -4.65 6.73
CA GLU A 54 4.34 -5.88 7.29
C GLU A 54 5.31 -6.57 6.33
N SER A 55 4.92 -6.72 5.05
CA SER A 55 5.78 -7.30 4.02
C SER A 55 7.07 -6.50 3.81
N ASN A 56 6.98 -5.17 3.81
CA ASN A 56 8.17 -4.32 3.71
C ASN A 56 9.09 -4.43 4.93
N ALA A 57 8.52 -4.50 6.14
CA ALA A 57 9.29 -4.67 7.36
C ALA A 57 10.05 -6.01 7.35
N GLN A 58 9.35 -7.09 6.97
CA GLN A 58 9.94 -8.42 6.83
C GLN A 58 11.07 -8.44 5.79
N GLY A 59 10.83 -7.89 4.60
CA GLY A 59 11.85 -7.82 3.55
C GLY A 59 13.06 -6.97 3.96
N SER A 60 12.85 -5.89 4.73
CA SER A 60 13.95 -5.08 5.26
C SER A 60 14.82 -5.86 6.26
N GLU A 61 14.21 -6.69 7.11
CA GLU A 61 14.97 -7.56 8.03
C GLU A 61 15.75 -8.64 7.30
N GLU A 62 15.18 -9.26 6.26
CA GLU A 62 15.87 -10.24 5.43
C GLU A 62 17.10 -9.65 4.73
N VAL A 63 16.95 -8.46 4.14
CA VAL A 63 18.07 -7.73 3.52
C VAL A 63 19.13 -7.39 4.57
N ARG A 64 18.72 -6.95 5.76
CA ARG A 64 19.66 -6.66 6.85
C ARG A 64 20.42 -7.90 7.29
N ALA A 65 19.74 -9.03 7.48
CA ALA A 65 20.35 -10.30 7.84
C ALA A 65 21.38 -10.74 6.78
N ALA A 66 21.02 -10.66 5.50
CA ALA A 66 21.94 -10.98 4.40
C ALA A 66 23.18 -10.07 4.40
N LEU A 67 23.00 -8.75 4.59
CA LEU A 67 24.10 -7.81 4.71
C LEU A 67 25.02 -8.12 5.90
N THR A 68 24.45 -8.43 7.06
CA THR A 68 25.26 -8.81 8.24
C THR A 68 26.05 -10.08 8.01
N HIS A 69 25.48 -11.06 7.33
CA HIS A 69 26.15 -12.31 6.98
C HIS A 69 27.34 -12.04 6.04
N ILE A 70 27.12 -11.30 4.95
CA ILE A 70 28.18 -10.92 4.01
C ILE A 70 29.30 -10.16 4.73
N ASN A 71 28.96 -9.22 5.62
CA ASN A 71 29.95 -8.46 6.36
C ASN A 71 30.78 -9.33 7.32
N ALA A 72 30.17 -10.36 7.90
CA ALA A 72 30.88 -11.34 8.74
C ALA A 72 31.85 -12.20 7.92
N GLU A 73 31.44 -12.68 6.74
CA GLU A 73 32.32 -13.44 5.84
C GLU A 73 33.51 -12.61 5.36
N ILE A 74 33.28 -11.35 4.98
CA ILE A 74 34.36 -10.43 4.59
C ILE A 74 35.35 -10.22 5.76
N SER A 75 34.83 -10.01 6.97
CA SER A 75 35.65 -9.81 8.17
C SER A 75 36.46 -11.06 8.56
N ALA A 76 36.04 -12.26 8.13
CA ALA A 76 36.77 -13.50 8.38
C ALA A 76 37.93 -13.72 7.40
N ILE A 77 37.94 -13.02 6.25
CA ILE A 77 38.95 -13.15 5.19
C ILE A 77 40.04 -12.07 5.33
N LEU A 78 39.71 -10.92 5.92
CA LEU A 78 40.64 -9.81 6.20
C LEU A 78 41.32 -9.96 7.57
#